data_AF-A0A5M4DA23-F1
#
_entry.id   AF-A0A5M4DA23-F1
#
_cell.length_a   1.000
_cell.length_b   1.000
_cell.length_c   1.000
_cell.angle_alpha   90.00
_cell.angle_beta   90.00
_cell.angle_gamma   90.00
#
_symmetry.space_group_name_H-M   'P 1'
#
loop_
_entity.id
_entity.type
_entity.pdbx_description
1 polymer ?
#
loop_
_entity_poly.entity_id
_entity_poly.type
_entity_poly.pdbx_seq_one_letter_code
_entity_poly.pdbx_strand_id
1 'polypeptide(L)'
;MTVTVRNPAASSPTGSLREALVVLAAPPSPSLAEIWEGRASIEVMGPEYTVVDAEVAAVGTDGFNLLGAHRFPLSLPVRPEAWDVAFHREVRTRDLFEHVYDRTERFRLTFTHPELGRVGLQCEREFTPLRWAADVDAEGPFLQLIDHTGRAGSIVKWRDFRTPTAAADFQLAHSGIARRADGGLFIAEVDSLRRAAILPRSGPFHNLADLQLRPEAPLKSRTREAVVEHIQLAALWRSARLPSKFVAVYDWLTVMRAITQQLAVGIGASGYWKSVENRHALFDESLTPRDFADAVGQPGPHRQLGEMLAKARRLFRKASLDDKVNLFAIVLTGSRDESKLRRDDRRWSEFLLRLASDPGTLLEWPTPEIASCVDRVLKQPVYMRAAREVVLLVHSGSQAGDDTSFYQGFAWQ
;
A
#
# COMPACT_ATOMS: atom_id res chain seq x y z
N MET A 1 0.33 51.63 38.53
CA MET A 1 -0.51 50.58 37.94
C MET A 1 0.40 49.39 37.68
N THR A 2 0.38 48.41 38.57
CA THR A 2 1.39 47.34 38.66
C THR A 2 0.80 46.07 38.06
N VAL A 3 1.38 45.58 36.98
CA VAL A 3 0.97 44.32 36.33
C VAL A 3 1.78 43.18 36.93
N THR A 4 1.10 42.23 37.58
CA THR A 4 1.70 41.01 38.11
C THR A 4 1.41 39.86 37.17
N VAL A 5 2.42 39.37 36.46
CA VAL A 5 2.34 38.17 35.61
C VAL A 5 2.43 36.93 36.52
N ARG A 6 1.41 36.06 36.48
CA ARG A 6 1.41 34.75 37.17
C ARG A 6 2.00 33.67 36.27
N ASN A 7 2.88 32.84 36.83
CA ASN A 7 3.37 31.63 36.18
C ASN A 7 2.23 30.61 35.94
N PRO A 8 2.30 29.80 34.86
CA PRO A 8 1.33 28.73 34.63
C PRO A 8 1.42 27.69 35.75
N ALA A 9 0.29 27.33 36.34
CA ALA A 9 0.23 26.35 37.41
C ALA A 9 0.50 24.94 36.86
N ALA A 10 1.42 24.22 37.49
CA ALA A 10 1.65 22.80 37.24
C ALA A 10 0.42 21.98 37.63
N SER A 11 0.00 21.06 36.76
CA SER A 11 -1.07 20.09 37.02
C SER A 11 -0.76 19.30 38.29
N SER A 12 -1.63 19.37 39.29
CA SER A 12 -1.50 18.60 40.54
C SER A 12 -2.15 17.22 40.40
N PRO A 13 -1.59 16.13 40.97
CA PRO A 13 -2.11 14.76 40.81
C PRO A 13 -3.25 14.40 41.77
N THR A 14 -3.78 15.36 42.53
CA THR A 14 -4.83 15.14 43.52
C THR A 14 -5.99 16.07 43.23
N GLY A 15 -7.10 15.47 42.79
CA GLY A 15 -8.30 16.12 42.28
C GLY A 15 -8.81 17.23 43.19
N SER A 16 -8.87 18.43 42.61
CA SER A 16 -9.79 19.47 43.08
C SER A 16 -11.10 19.32 42.30
N LEU A 17 -12.20 19.75 42.91
CA LEU A 17 -13.61 19.69 42.47
C LEU A 17 -13.93 20.42 41.13
N ARG A 18 -13.02 20.43 40.15
CA ARG A 18 -13.10 21.19 38.89
C ARG A 18 -12.83 20.38 37.61
N GLU A 19 -12.63 19.06 37.69
CA GLU A 19 -12.49 18.21 36.50
C GLU A 19 -13.77 17.40 36.28
N ALA A 20 -14.81 18.07 35.78
CA ALA A 20 -16.06 17.40 35.39
C ALA A 20 -15.97 16.74 34.00
N LEU A 21 -14.87 16.98 33.27
CA LEU A 21 -14.54 16.29 32.03
C LEU A 21 -13.36 15.34 32.26
N VAL A 22 -13.51 14.09 31.83
CA VAL A 22 -12.45 13.09 31.86
C VAL A 22 -12.34 12.47 30.48
N VAL A 23 -11.11 12.32 29.97
CA VAL A 23 -10.83 11.58 28.73
C VAL A 23 -10.16 10.27 29.10
N LEU A 24 -10.72 9.18 28.60
CA LEU A 24 -10.16 7.83 28.72
C LEU A 24 -9.77 7.35 27.33
N ALA A 25 -8.64 6.64 27.25
CA ALA A 25 -8.16 6.06 26.01
C ALA A 25 -7.69 4.63 26.25
N ALA A 26 -7.95 3.74 25.28
CA ALA A 26 -7.31 2.42 25.22
C ALA A 26 -6.68 2.22 23.82
N PRO A 27 -5.34 2.06 23.73
CA PRO A 27 -4.37 2.10 24.82
C PRO A 27 -4.28 3.49 25.50
N PRO A 28 -3.73 3.61 26.74
CA PRO A 28 -3.68 4.87 27.49
C PRO A 28 -2.88 6.00 26.84
N SER A 29 -1.96 5.65 25.93
CA SER A 29 -1.16 6.60 25.15
C SER A 29 -1.20 6.16 23.69
N PRO A 30 -2.33 6.40 23.01
CA PRO A 30 -2.51 5.90 21.67
C PRO A 30 -1.60 6.64 20.69
N SER A 31 -1.05 5.91 19.74
CA SER A 31 -0.26 6.51 18.68
C SER A 31 -1.16 7.28 17.71
N LEU A 32 -0.55 8.20 16.98
CA LEU A 32 -1.22 8.92 15.90
C LEU A 32 -1.84 7.96 14.87
N ALA A 33 -1.15 6.86 14.56
CA ALA A 33 -1.63 5.85 13.62
C ALA A 33 -2.80 5.06 14.20
N GLU A 34 -2.79 4.73 15.49
CA GLU A 34 -3.91 4.02 16.14
C GLU A 34 -5.20 4.84 16.12
N ILE A 35 -5.12 6.16 16.36
CA ILE A 35 -6.28 7.06 16.23
C ILE A 35 -6.72 7.20 14.77
N TRP A 36 -5.76 7.35 13.85
CA TRP A 36 -6.04 7.51 12.43
C TRP A 36 -6.61 6.26 11.78
N GLU A 37 -6.35 5.08 12.34
CA GLU A 37 -6.82 3.80 11.79
C GLU A 37 -8.03 3.25 12.57
N GLY A 38 -8.37 3.86 13.73
CA GLY A 38 -9.54 3.48 14.53
C GLY A 38 -9.27 2.27 15.41
N ARG A 39 -8.00 2.07 15.77
CA ARG A 39 -7.56 1.02 16.69
C ARG A 39 -7.54 1.46 18.15
N ALA A 40 -7.56 2.76 18.40
CA ALA A 40 -7.63 3.33 19.75
C ALA A 40 -9.07 3.73 20.09
N SER A 41 -9.57 3.30 21.24
CA SER A 41 -10.84 3.79 21.76
C SER A 41 -10.63 5.09 22.52
N ILE A 42 -11.52 6.05 22.32
CA ILE A 42 -11.57 7.32 23.06
C ILE A 42 -12.95 7.48 23.66
N GLU A 43 -12.99 7.70 24.97
CA GLU A 43 -14.20 8.00 25.71
C GLU A 43 -14.05 9.35 26.42
N VAL A 44 -15.10 10.17 26.36
CA VAL A 44 -15.14 11.46 27.06
C VAL A 44 -16.32 11.46 28.01
N MET A 45 -16.01 11.49 29.30
CA MET A 45 -17.01 11.47 30.36
C MET A 45 -17.30 12.89 30.83
N GLY A 46 -18.57 13.13 31.14
CA GLY A 46 -19.08 14.35 31.74
C GLY A 46 -20.60 14.28 31.86
N PRO A 47 -21.27 15.37 32.27
CA PRO A 47 -22.71 15.40 32.46
C PRO A 47 -23.47 15.05 31.17
N GLU A 48 -24.50 14.20 31.29
CA GLU A 48 -25.29 13.76 30.14
C GLU A 48 -25.91 14.94 29.38
N TYR A 49 -26.00 14.79 28.06
CA TYR A 49 -26.60 15.77 27.14
C TYR A 49 -25.91 17.13 27.09
N THR A 50 -24.72 17.26 27.67
CA THR A 50 -23.90 18.47 27.57
C THR A 50 -23.09 18.44 26.28
N VAL A 51 -23.10 19.53 25.52
CA VAL A 51 -22.33 19.66 24.28
C VAL A 51 -20.95 20.21 24.59
N VAL A 52 -19.90 19.53 24.15
CA VAL A 52 -18.51 19.98 24.25
C VAL A 52 -17.94 20.27 22.87
N ASP A 53 -17.01 21.22 22.80
CA ASP A 53 -16.23 21.47 21.60
C ASP A 53 -15.03 20.53 21.58
N ALA A 54 -15.01 19.60 20.63
CA ALA A 54 -13.85 18.79 20.32
C ALA A 54 -12.98 19.52 19.29
N GLU A 55 -11.67 19.53 19.52
CA GLU A 55 -10.66 20.04 18.59
C GLU A 55 -9.65 18.93 18.30
N VAL A 56 -9.38 18.71 17.01
CA VAL A 56 -8.24 17.92 16.55
C VAL A 56 -7.25 18.86 15.90
N ALA A 57 -6.03 18.90 16.44
CA ALA A 57 -4.92 19.71 15.92
C ALA A 57 -3.76 18.81 15.47
N ALA A 58 -3.39 18.94 14.19
CA ALA A 58 -2.22 18.32 13.57
C ALA A 58 -0.99 19.20 13.81
N VAL A 59 0.02 18.65 14.49
CA VAL A 59 1.25 19.37 14.85
C VAL A 59 2.46 18.72 14.18
N GLY A 60 3.32 19.54 13.56
CA GLY A 60 4.52 19.11 12.84
C GLY A 60 5.77 18.92 13.70
N THR A 61 6.91 18.79 13.01
CA THR A 61 8.20 18.31 13.55
C THR A 61 8.87 19.21 14.59
N ASP A 62 8.59 20.51 14.58
CA ASP A 62 9.07 21.47 15.59
C ASP A 62 8.19 21.52 16.84
N GLY A 63 7.11 20.74 16.90
CA GLY A 63 6.21 20.62 18.05
C GLY A 63 5.31 21.84 18.32
N PHE A 64 5.51 22.92 17.58
CA PHE A 64 4.75 24.16 17.69
C PHE A 64 4.09 24.57 16.37
N ASN A 65 4.57 24.07 15.22
CA ASN A 65 3.94 24.33 13.94
C ASN A 65 2.62 23.57 13.83
N LEU A 66 1.54 24.35 13.89
CA LEU A 66 0.19 23.86 13.64
C LEU A 66 -0.01 23.70 12.14
N LEU A 67 -0.07 22.45 11.68
CA LEU A 67 -0.31 22.12 10.28
C LEU A 67 -1.79 22.25 9.92
N GLY A 68 -2.68 22.00 10.89
CA GLY A 68 -4.12 22.15 10.73
C GLY A 68 -4.84 21.96 12.06
N ALA A 69 -6.00 22.59 12.23
CA ALA A 69 -6.88 22.37 13.35
C ALA A 69 -8.34 22.39 12.89
N HIS A 70 -9.15 21.53 13.49
CA HIS A 70 -10.58 21.50 13.22
C HIS A 70 -11.36 21.30 14.51
N ARG A 71 -12.44 22.07 14.66
CA ARG A 71 -13.35 22.04 15.81
C ARG A 71 -14.73 21.57 15.39
N PHE A 72 -15.33 20.70 16.19
CA PHE A 72 -16.68 20.19 15.99
C PHE A 72 -17.35 19.84 17.33
N PRO A 73 -18.69 19.97 17.44
CA PRO A 73 -19.40 19.68 18.67
C PRO A 73 -19.60 18.17 18.89
N LEU A 74 -19.58 17.74 20.14
CA LEU A 74 -19.92 16.38 20.58
C LEU A 74 -20.84 16.42 21.81
N SER A 75 -21.79 15.50 21.90
CA SER A 75 -22.65 15.35 23.08
C SER A 75 -22.05 14.35 24.06
N LEU A 76 -22.00 14.72 25.34
CA LEU A 76 -21.53 13.86 26.43
C LEU A 76 -22.61 12.89 26.93
N PRO A 77 -22.20 11.72 27.45
CA PRO A 77 -20.85 11.15 27.35
C PRO A 77 -20.54 10.69 25.92
N VAL A 78 -19.30 10.93 25.46
CA VAL A 78 -18.84 10.45 24.15
C VAL A 78 -18.33 9.03 24.31
N ARG A 79 -19.09 8.05 23.80
CA ARG A 79 -18.67 6.64 23.75
C ARG A 79 -17.68 6.40 22.61
N PRO A 80 -16.86 5.32 22.67
CA PRO A 80 -15.91 4.99 21.62
C PRO A 80 -16.50 4.96 20.20
N GLU A 81 -17.68 4.36 20.01
CA GLU A 81 -18.31 4.26 18.70
C GLU A 81 -18.76 5.63 18.18
N ALA A 82 -19.23 6.51 19.07
CA ALA A 82 -19.63 7.87 18.72
C ALA A 82 -18.42 8.72 18.36
N TRP A 83 -17.30 8.54 19.07
CA TRP A 83 -16.02 9.15 18.72
C TRP A 83 -15.54 8.70 17.34
N ASP A 84 -15.52 7.39 17.06
CA ASP A 84 -15.02 6.86 15.79
C ASP A 84 -15.82 7.40 14.59
N VAL A 85 -17.15 7.43 14.71
CA VAL A 85 -18.03 8.02 13.68
C VAL A 85 -17.75 9.51 13.50
N ALA A 86 -17.61 10.26 14.60
CA ALA A 86 -17.33 11.68 14.53
C ALA A 86 -15.94 11.97 13.98
N PHE A 87 -14.90 11.26 14.42
CA PHE A 87 -13.53 11.41 13.93
C PHE A 87 -13.45 11.07 12.44
N HIS A 88 -14.09 9.98 12.00
CA HIS A 88 -14.13 9.65 10.58
C HIS A 88 -14.75 10.79 9.75
N ARG A 89 -15.94 11.27 10.15
CA ARG A 89 -16.70 12.29 9.42
C ARG A 89 -16.09 13.70 9.49
N GLU A 90 -15.58 14.09 10.65
CA GLU A 90 -15.13 15.45 10.90
C GLU A 90 -13.62 15.64 10.67
N VAL A 91 -12.85 14.55 10.66
CA VAL A 91 -11.39 14.62 10.53
C VAL A 91 -10.91 13.86 9.30
N ARG A 92 -11.17 12.55 9.19
CA ARG A 92 -10.58 11.73 8.11
C ARG A 92 -11.08 12.08 6.72
N THR A 93 -12.37 12.42 6.59
CA THR A 93 -12.95 12.81 5.29
C THR A 93 -12.70 14.28 4.94
N ARG A 94 -11.89 15.01 5.72
CA ARG A 94 -11.51 16.39 5.39
C ARG A 94 -10.17 16.42 4.69
N ASP A 95 -10.15 17.05 3.52
CA ASP A 95 -8.94 17.32 2.73
C ASP A 95 -7.80 17.93 3.56
N LEU A 96 -8.13 18.78 4.54
CA LEU A 96 -7.17 19.39 5.46
C LEU A 96 -6.26 18.35 6.13
N PHE A 97 -6.85 17.30 6.73
CA PHE A 97 -6.07 16.32 7.48
C PHE A 97 -5.42 15.30 6.58
N GLU A 98 -6.04 15.01 5.44
CA GLU A 98 -5.46 14.12 4.42
C GLU A 98 -4.09 14.64 3.94
N HIS A 99 -3.97 15.95 3.70
CA HIS A 99 -2.72 16.56 3.21
C HIS A 99 -1.63 16.66 4.29
N VAL A 100 -2.01 16.90 5.55
CA VAL A 100 -1.01 17.14 6.60
C VAL A 100 -0.64 15.88 7.38
N TYR A 101 -1.39 14.79 7.24
CA TYR A 101 -1.18 13.56 8.02
C TYR A 101 0.28 13.09 7.97
N ASP A 102 0.85 13.01 6.78
CA ASP A 102 2.21 12.54 6.56
C ASP A 102 3.27 13.42 7.22
N ARG A 103 3.01 14.71 7.40
CA ARG A 103 3.91 15.65 8.08
C ARG A 103 3.61 15.79 9.57
N THR A 104 2.49 15.25 10.03
CA THR A 104 2.05 15.33 11.42
C THR A 104 2.89 14.40 12.28
N GLU A 105 3.54 14.95 13.31
CA GLU A 105 4.22 14.18 14.36
C GLU A 105 3.32 13.85 15.53
N ARG A 106 2.29 14.68 15.79
CA ARG A 106 1.32 14.39 16.84
C ARG A 106 -0.05 14.98 16.53
N PHE A 107 -1.10 14.27 16.93
CA PHE A 107 -2.41 14.86 17.11
C PHE A 107 -2.57 15.33 18.54
N ARG A 108 -3.12 16.53 18.69
CA ARG A 108 -3.62 17.04 19.97
C ARG A 108 -5.14 17.03 19.90
N LEU A 109 -5.74 16.14 20.68
CA LEU A 109 -7.17 16.07 20.89
C LEU A 109 -7.50 16.93 22.11
N THR A 110 -8.45 17.85 21.98
CA THR A 110 -8.89 18.71 23.09
C THR A 110 -10.41 18.72 23.13
N PHE A 111 -10.98 18.58 24.33
CA PHE A 111 -12.40 18.74 24.58
C PHE A 111 -12.59 19.91 25.55
N THR A 112 -13.41 20.88 25.17
CA THR A 112 -13.59 22.12 25.93
C THR A 112 -15.07 22.39 26.19
N HIS A 113 -15.38 22.78 27.43
CA HIS A 113 -16.67 23.35 27.81
C HIS A 113 -16.43 24.60 28.67
N PRO A 114 -17.19 25.69 28.49
CA PRO A 114 -17.02 26.91 29.27
C PRO A 114 -17.08 26.71 30.79
N GLU A 115 -17.94 25.80 31.26
CA GLU A 115 -18.17 25.55 32.69
C GLU A 115 -17.44 24.30 33.23
N LEU A 116 -17.19 23.30 32.38
CA LEU A 116 -16.63 22.02 32.81
C LEU A 116 -15.11 21.94 32.60
N GLY A 117 -14.52 22.95 31.94
CA GLY A 117 -13.09 23.07 31.73
C GLY A 117 -12.62 22.47 30.41
N ARG A 118 -11.33 22.12 30.37
CA ARG A 118 -10.64 21.60 29.19
C ARG A 118 -9.86 20.34 29.57
N VAL A 119 -10.00 19.31 28.77
CA VAL A 119 -9.24 18.05 28.87
C VAL A 119 -8.71 17.69 27.50
N GLY A 120 -7.62 16.93 27.42
CA GLY A 120 -7.04 16.56 26.14
C GLY A 120 -6.09 15.39 26.22
N LEU A 121 -5.81 14.85 25.04
CA LEU A 121 -4.92 13.71 24.81
C LEU A 121 -3.93 14.08 23.70
N GLN A 122 -2.69 13.64 23.86
CA GLN A 122 -1.68 13.75 22.80
C GLN A 122 -1.40 12.36 22.25
N CYS A 123 -1.45 12.26 20.92
CA CYS A 123 -1.25 11.01 20.21
C CYS A 123 -0.05 11.21 19.29
N GLU A 124 1.11 10.69 19.68
CA GLU A 124 2.36 10.88 18.94
C GLU A 124 2.53 9.82 17.86
N ARG A 125 3.20 10.19 16.78
CA ARG A 125 3.60 9.27 15.72
C ARG A 125 4.69 8.36 16.25
N GLU A 126 4.58 7.07 15.94
CA GLU A 126 5.64 6.11 16.25
C GLU A 126 6.95 6.53 15.58
N PHE A 127 8.03 6.47 16.35
CA PHE A 127 9.33 6.91 15.89
C PHE A 127 9.79 6.06 14.69
N THR A 128 10.02 6.74 13.57
CA THR A 128 10.62 6.15 12.37
C THR A 128 11.85 6.97 11.97
N PRO A 129 13.07 6.42 12.08
CA PRO A 129 14.30 7.20 11.94
C PRO A 129 14.53 7.75 10.53
N LEU A 130 13.90 7.12 9.53
CA LEU A 130 13.91 7.55 8.14
C LEU A 130 12.49 7.38 7.61
N ARG A 131 11.91 8.42 7.01
CA ARG A 131 10.57 8.38 6.40
C ARG A 131 10.39 9.44 5.33
N TRP A 132 9.48 9.16 4.40
CA TRP A 132 8.99 10.14 3.44
C TRP A 132 7.67 10.73 3.93
N ALA A 133 7.52 12.04 3.78
CA ALA A 133 6.24 12.73 3.92
C ALA A 133 5.83 13.29 2.57
N ALA A 134 4.66 12.89 2.06
CA ALA A 134 4.13 13.41 0.81
C ALA A 134 3.19 14.59 1.08
N ASP A 135 3.25 15.63 0.24
CA ASP A 135 2.41 16.82 0.38
C ASP A 135 2.29 17.55 -0.98
N VAL A 136 1.55 18.66 -1.02
CA VAL A 136 1.37 19.50 -2.20
C VAL A 136 1.43 20.97 -1.80
N ASP A 137 2.03 21.79 -2.67
CA ASP A 137 1.97 23.25 -2.56
C ASP A 137 1.71 23.90 -3.92
N ALA A 138 1.94 25.21 -4.03
CA ALA A 138 1.74 25.98 -5.25
C ALA A 138 2.59 25.49 -6.44
N GLU A 139 3.73 24.84 -6.19
CA GLU A 139 4.59 24.26 -7.22
C GLU A 139 4.21 22.83 -7.59
N GLY A 140 3.24 22.24 -6.88
CA GLY A 140 2.74 20.89 -7.12
C GLY A 140 3.13 19.89 -6.01
N PRO A 141 3.00 18.58 -6.26
CA PRO A 141 3.31 17.57 -5.28
C PRO A 141 4.82 17.49 -4.99
N PHE A 142 5.16 17.17 -3.75
CA PHE A 142 6.53 16.93 -3.34
C PHE A 142 6.63 15.81 -2.32
N LEU A 143 7.84 15.26 -2.18
CA LEU A 143 8.21 14.37 -1.10
C LEU A 143 9.25 15.07 -0.23
N GLN A 144 9.02 15.11 1.08
CA GLN A 144 10.01 15.56 2.06
C GLN A 144 10.65 14.35 2.73
N LEU A 145 11.97 14.25 2.67
CA LEU A 145 12.71 13.26 3.44
C LEU A 145 12.85 13.77 4.87
N ILE A 146 12.36 12.97 5.82
CA ILE A 146 12.56 13.19 7.25
C ILE A 146 13.56 12.15 7.72
N ASP A 147 14.75 12.65 8.08
CA ASP A 147 15.90 11.87 8.52
C ASP A 147 16.26 12.26 9.96
N HIS A 148 15.97 11.35 10.89
CA HIS A 148 16.29 11.45 12.31
C HIS A 148 17.42 10.49 12.71
N THR A 149 18.18 9.96 11.75
CA THR A 149 19.29 9.05 12.04
C THR A 149 20.47 9.73 12.73
N GLY A 150 20.50 11.07 12.72
CA GLY A 150 21.59 11.87 13.30
C GLY A 150 22.91 11.76 12.52
N ARG A 151 22.88 11.18 11.32
CA ARG A 151 24.03 10.98 10.44
C ARG A 151 23.93 11.90 9.23
N ALA A 152 25.09 12.33 8.72
CA ALA A 152 25.14 13.02 7.44
C ALA A 152 25.12 12.00 6.30
N GLY A 153 24.30 12.25 5.28
CA GLY A 153 24.44 11.58 3.97
C GLY A 153 23.43 10.49 3.65
N SER A 154 22.13 10.73 3.86
CA SER A 154 21.08 9.96 3.17
C SER A 154 21.33 9.93 1.66
N ILE A 155 21.46 8.73 1.08
CA ILE A 155 21.52 8.56 -0.37
C ILE A 155 20.08 8.45 -0.86
N VAL A 156 19.71 9.30 -1.82
CA VAL A 156 18.42 9.22 -2.48
C VAL A 156 18.61 8.72 -3.90
N LYS A 157 17.87 7.67 -4.23
CA LYS A 157 17.75 7.14 -5.59
C LYS A 157 16.35 7.38 -6.10
N TRP A 158 16.23 7.51 -7.39
CA TRP A 158 14.98 7.69 -8.08
C TRP A 158 14.85 6.68 -9.24
N ARG A 159 13.63 6.17 -9.46
CA ARG A 159 13.27 5.29 -10.58
C ARG A 159 12.07 5.85 -11.33
N ASP A 160 12.18 5.89 -12.64
CA ASP A 160 11.10 6.39 -13.52
C ASP A 160 9.94 5.41 -13.58
N PHE A 161 8.72 5.94 -13.72
CA PHE A 161 7.54 5.13 -13.96
C PHE A 161 7.59 4.37 -15.29
N ARG A 162 8.18 4.94 -16.34
CA ARG A 162 8.34 4.34 -17.67
C ARG A 162 9.47 3.33 -17.72
N THR A 163 10.54 3.54 -16.96
CA THR A 163 11.69 2.61 -16.89
C THR A 163 11.98 2.18 -15.46
N PRO A 164 11.06 1.42 -14.82
CA PRO A 164 11.13 1.12 -13.39
C PRO A 164 12.36 0.29 -12.99
N THR A 165 13.01 -0.39 -13.94
CA THR A 165 14.23 -1.18 -13.72
C THR A 165 15.50 -0.34 -13.61
N ALA A 166 15.51 0.90 -14.11
CA ALA A 166 16.63 1.81 -14.02
C ALA A 166 16.55 2.65 -12.73
N ALA A 167 17.68 2.79 -12.04
CA ALA A 167 17.82 3.72 -10.91
C ALA A 167 18.82 4.81 -11.29
N ALA A 168 18.51 6.04 -10.91
CA ALA A 168 19.41 7.17 -10.99
C ALA A 168 19.60 7.76 -9.59
N ASP A 169 20.78 8.29 -9.31
CA ASP A 169 20.98 9.07 -8.10
C ASP A 169 20.17 10.37 -8.18
N PHE A 170 19.59 10.77 -7.05
CA PHE A 170 18.76 11.96 -6.96
C PHE A 170 19.27 12.86 -5.86
N GLN A 171 19.56 14.11 -6.21
CA GLN A 171 20.01 15.10 -5.23
C GLN A 171 18.79 15.84 -4.65
N LEU A 172 18.59 15.73 -3.34
CA LEU A 172 17.59 16.53 -2.64
C LEU A 172 17.98 18.00 -2.62
N ALA A 173 16.97 18.88 -2.60
CA ALA A 173 17.18 20.27 -2.23
C ALA A 173 17.70 20.36 -0.78
N HIS A 174 18.31 21.49 -0.41
CA HIS A 174 18.79 21.73 0.96
C HIS A 174 17.69 21.56 2.04
N SER A 175 16.43 21.74 1.67
CA SER A 175 15.25 21.53 2.51
C SER A 175 14.85 20.06 2.70
N GLY A 176 15.57 19.11 2.09
CA GLY A 176 15.21 17.69 2.08
C GLY A 176 14.04 17.35 1.16
N ILE A 177 13.68 18.27 0.25
CA ILE A 177 12.52 18.13 -0.64
C ILE A 177 12.94 17.54 -1.99
N ALA A 178 12.16 16.59 -2.48
CA ALA A 178 12.20 16.05 -3.83
C ALA A 178 10.98 16.52 -4.64
N ARG A 179 11.25 17.05 -5.85
CA ARG A 179 10.24 17.40 -6.86
C ARG A 179 10.67 16.89 -8.23
N ARG A 180 9.70 16.42 -9.00
CA ARG A 180 9.87 15.97 -10.39
C ARG A 180 8.51 15.93 -11.07
N ALA A 181 8.37 16.60 -12.21
CA ALA A 181 7.11 16.66 -12.95
C ALA A 181 6.68 15.29 -13.48
N ASP A 182 7.64 14.45 -13.84
CA ASP A 182 7.50 13.08 -14.29
C ASP A 182 7.36 12.06 -13.13
N GLY A 183 7.36 12.51 -11.88
CA GLY A 183 7.10 11.68 -10.71
C GLY A 183 8.08 10.50 -10.57
N GLY A 184 7.61 9.41 -9.99
CA GLY A 184 8.32 8.13 -9.92
C GLY A 184 8.52 7.62 -8.50
N LEU A 185 9.36 6.59 -8.37
CA LEU A 185 9.71 6.01 -7.08
C LEU A 185 10.97 6.67 -6.53
N PHE A 186 10.87 7.23 -5.34
CA PHE A 186 11.99 7.76 -4.58
C PHE A 186 12.36 6.78 -3.48
N ILE A 187 13.66 6.57 -3.28
CA ILE A 187 14.20 5.59 -2.36
C ILE A 187 15.27 6.31 -1.53
N ALA A 188 15.05 6.44 -0.22
CA ALA A 188 16.06 6.90 0.70
C ALA A 188 16.74 5.70 1.36
N GLU A 189 18.07 5.73 1.41
CA GLU A 189 18.92 4.69 1.99
C GLU A 189 19.91 5.33 2.99
N VAL A 190 19.92 4.82 4.21
CA VAL A 190 20.90 5.12 5.27
C VAL A 190 21.26 3.81 5.96
N ASP A 191 22.51 3.37 5.87
CA ASP A 191 22.96 2.07 6.39
C ASP A 191 22.08 0.90 5.90
N SER A 192 21.35 0.24 6.81
CA SER A 192 20.38 -0.82 6.52
C SER A 192 18.94 -0.32 6.38
N LEU A 193 18.68 0.96 6.65
CA LEU A 193 17.35 1.56 6.54
C LEU A 193 17.09 1.94 5.08
N ARG A 194 15.98 1.43 4.55
CA ARG A 194 15.49 1.76 3.22
C ARG A 194 14.03 2.18 3.31
N ARG A 195 13.68 3.30 2.68
CA ARG A 195 12.30 3.78 2.59
C ARG A 195 12.01 4.24 1.18
N ALA A 196 10.92 3.74 0.63
CA ALA A 196 10.48 4.09 -0.70
C ALA A 196 9.16 4.87 -0.65
N ALA A 197 8.96 5.81 -1.56
CA ALA A 197 7.73 6.58 -1.70
C ALA A 197 7.47 6.95 -3.16
N ILE A 198 6.19 7.05 -3.52
CA ILE A 198 5.76 7.46 -4.85
C ILE A 198 5.54 8.97 -4.86
N LEU A 199 6.19 9.65 -5.80
CA LEU A 199 5.83 10.99 -6.20
C LEU A 199 4.92 10.88 -7.43
N PRO A 200 3.66 11.35 -7.38
CA PRO A 200 2.80 11.34 -8.55
C PRO A 200 3.35 12.25 -9.64
N ARG A 201 3.05 11.93 -10.90
CA ARG A 201 3.27 12.87 -12.00
C ARG A 201 2.49 14.17 -11.76
N SER A 202 3.11 15.29 -12.05
CA SER A 202 2.50 16.62 -11.98
C SER A 202 2.66 17.34 -13.30
N GLY A 203 1.53 17.74 -13.87
CA GLY A 203 1.45 18.50 -15.10
C GLY A 203 -0.01 18.73 -15.46
N PRO A 204 -0.30 19.59 -16.44
CA PRO A 204 -1.66 19.72 -16.93
C PRO A 204 -2.03 18.42 -17.66
N PHE A 205 -2.92 17.62 -17.06
CA PHE A 205 -3.58 16.52 -17.74
C PHE A 205 -4.78 17.11 -18.49
N HIS A 206 -4.63 17.34 -19.78
CA HIS A 206 -5.67 17.93 -20.63
C HIS A 206 -6.69 16.88 -21.06
N ASN A 207 -6.30 15.62 -21.11
CA ASN A 207 -7.16 14.51 -21.52
C ASN A 207 -6.73 13.17 -20.86
N LEU A 208 -7.56 12.14 -21.00
CA LEU A 208 -7.27 10.80 -20.44
C LEU A 208 -6.05 10.11 -21.06
N ALA A 209 -5.65 10.48 -22.29
CA ALA A 209 -4.45 9.92 -22.91
C ALA A 209 -3.17 10.42 -22.21
N ASP A 210 -3.19 11.61 -21.60
CA ASP A 210 -2.05 12.14 -20.82
C ASP A 210 -1.78 11.31 -19.56
N LEU A 211 -2.80 10.59 -19.06
CA LEU A 211 -2.66 9.63 -17.97
C LEU A 211 -2.07 8.30 -18.42
N GLN A 212 -2.08 7.97 -19.72
CA GLN A 212 -1.56 6.69 -20.19
C GLN A 212 -0.05 6.57 -19.92
N LEU A 213 0.27 5.61 -19.07
CA LEU A 213 1.63 5.23 -18.74
C LEU A 213 1.90 3.84 -19.33
N ARG A 214 3.04 3.68 -19.99
CA ARG A 214 3.51 2.39 -20.54
C ARG A 214 4.87 2.03 -19.95
N PRO A 215 4.92 1.40 -18.77
CA PRO A 215 6.16 1.00 -18.15
C PRO A 215 6.83 -0.15 -18.91
N GLU A 216 8.13 -0.03 -19.12
CA GLU A 216 8.98 -1.05 -19.69
C GLU A 216 9.89 -1.61 -18.60
N ALA A 217 9.53 -2.79 -18.11
CA ALA A 217 10.26 -3.51 -17.06
C ALA A 217 10.81 -4.85 -17.55
N PRO A 218 11.63 -4.90 -18.62
CA PRO A 218 12.04 -6.17 -19.22
C PRO A 218 12.87 -7.01 -18.24
N LEU A 219 12.62 -8.33 -18.24
CA LEU A 219 13.49 -9.29 -17.57
C LEU A 219 14.81 -9.40 -18.35
N LYS A 220 15.94 -9.08 -17.72
CA LYS A 220 17.27 -9.02 -18.37
C LYS A 220 17.70 -10.34 -19.02
N SER A 221 17.49 -11.44 -18.32
CA SER A 221 17.85 -12.79 -18.74
C SER A 221 16.94 -13.83 -18.10
N ARG A 222 16.83 -15.01 -18.71
CA ARG A 222 16.07 -16.13 -18.14
C ARG A 222 16.96 -16.97 -17.21
N THR A 223 17.52 -16.32 -16.20
CA THR A 223 18.36 -16.94 -15.16
C THR A 223 17.69 -16.80 -13.80
N ARG A 224 18.10 -17.63 -12.83
CA ARG A 224 17.56 -17.57 -11.47
C ARG A 224 17.79 -16.19 -10.86
N GLU A 225 19.00 -15.68 -11.02
CA GLU A 225 19.46 -14.39 -10.49
C GLU A 225 18.59 -13.25 -11.02
N ALA A 226 18.35 -13.23 -12.33
CA ALA A 226 17.53 -12.19 -12.95
C ALA A 226 16.06 -12.25 -12.50
N VAL A 227 15.49 -13.45 -12.31
CA VAL A 227 14.13 -13.60 -11.78
C VAL A 227 14.04 -13.12 -10.33
N VAL A 228 15.02 -13.47 -9.50
CA VAL A 228 15.09 -13.01 -8.10
C VAL A 228 15.28 -11.49 -8.01
N GLU A 229 16.16 -10.91 -8.85
CA GLU A 229 16.29 -9.44 -8.95
C GLU A 229 14.96 -8.77 -9.33
N HIS A 230 14.18 -9.40 -10.22
CA HIS A 230 12.87 -8.87 -10.63
C HIS A 230 11.81 -8.98 -9.52
N ILE A 231 11.85 -10.05 -8.74
CA ILE A 231 11.03 -10.21 -7.52
C ILE A 231 11.39 -9.10 -6.51
N GLN A 232 12.68 -8.82 -6.32
CA GLN A 232 13.14 -7.74 -5.44
C GLN A 232 12.71 -6.36 -5.95
N LEU A 233 12.72 -6.15 -7.27
CA LEU A 233 12.19 -4.94 -7.89
C LEU A 233 10.69 -4.77 -7.58
N ALA A 234 9.90 -5.83 -7.74
CA ALA A 234 8.47 -5.80 -7.41
C ALA A 234 8.24 -5.49 -5.92
N ALA A 235 9.00 -6.12 -5.02
CA ALA A 235 8.90 -5.85 -3.59
C ALA A 235 9.26 -4.41 -3.22
N LEU A 236 10.28 -3.84 -3.87
CA LEU A 236 10.67 -2.45 -3.68
C LEU A 236 9.54 -1.49 -4.06
N TRP A 237 8.93 -1.66 -5.24
CA TRP A 237 7.80 -0.83 -5.67
C TRP A 237 6.55 -1.07 -4.81
N ARG A 238 6.29 -2.31 -4.36
CA ARG A 238 5.21 -2.65 -3.44
C ARG A 238 5.37 -1.96 -2.08
N SER A 239 6.59 -1.85 -1.58
CA SER A 239 6.90 -1.22 -0.28
C SER A 239 6.78 0.31 -0.27
N ALA A 240 6.52 0.91 -1.44
CA ALA A 240 6.48 2.35 -1.58
C ALA A 240 5.30 2.95 -0.83
N ARG A 241 5.55 3.99 -0.03
CA ARG A 241 4.49 4.83 0.54
C ARG A 241 3.77 5.56 -0.60
N LEU A 242 2.44 5.45 -0.62
CA LEU A 242 1.60 6.14 -1.57
C LEU A 242 1.06 7.43 -0.94
N PRO A 243 1.12 8.58 -1.63
CA PRO A 243 0.30 9.72 -1.25
C PRO A 243 -1.17 9.38 -1.47
N SER A 244 -2.04 10.08 -0.77
CA SER A 244 -3.50 9.91 -0.83
C SER A 244 -4.14 10.30 -2.17
N LYS A 245 -3.34 10.67 -3.18
CA LYS A 245 -3.81 11.11 -4.50
C LYS A 245 -4.06 9.94 -5.45
N PHE A 246 -5.22 9.96 -6.12
CA PHE A 246 -5.62 8.95 -7.12
C PHE A 246 -4.58 8.69 -8.22
N VAL A 247 -3.94 9.74 -8.75
CA VAL A 247 -2.93 9.60 -9.82
C VAL A 247 -1.73 8.77 -9.36
N ALA A 248 -1.32 8.90 -8.08
CA ALA A 248 -0.21 8.12 -7.54
C ALA A 248 -0.55 6.63 -7.47
N VAL A 249 -1.77 6.30 -7.03
CA VAL A 249 -2.28 4.92 -6.99
C VAL A 249 -2.36 4.35 -8.40
N TYR A 250 -2.87 5.11 -9.37
CA TYR A 250 -2.97 4.69 -10.77
C TYR A 250 -1.60 4.40 -11.39
N ASP A 251 -0.65 5.33 -11.28
CA ASP A 251 0.70 5.18 -11.84
C ASP A 251 1.42 3.98 -11.17
N TRP A 252 1.31 3.83 -9.85
CA TRP A 252 1.87 2.71 -9.10
C TRP A 252 1.29 1.36 -9.52
N LEU A 253 -0.04 1.23 -9.60
CA LEU A 253 -0.70 0.01 -10.07
C LEU A 253 -0.25 -0.35 -11.49
N THR A 254 -0.12 0.65 -12.37
CA THR A 254 0.32 0.47 -13.75
C THR A 254 1.76 -0.06 -13.82
N VAL A 255 2.67 0.49 -13.02
CA VAL A 255 4.05 -0.03 -12.91
C VAL A 255 4.09 -1.44 -12.35
N MET A 256 3.36 -1.72 -11.27
CA MET A 256 3.35 -3.04 -10.66
C MET A 256 2.82 -4.12 -11.60
N ARG A 257 1.74 -3.83 -12.34
CA ARG A 257 1.23 -4.72 -13.39
C ARG A 257 2.25 -4.96 -14.49
N ALA A 258 2.97 -3.93 -14.94
CA ALA A 258 4.00 -4.07 -15.96
C ALA A 258 5.20 -4.91 -15.46
N ILE A 259 5.66 -4.71 -14.22
CA ILE A 259 6.74 -5.52 -13.62
C ILE A 259 6.32 -7.00 -13.58
N THR A 260 5.13 -7.30 -13.08
CA THR A 260 4.59 -8.67 -12.99
C THR A 260 4.39 -9.29 -14.38
N GLN A 261 3.85 -8.53 -15.33
CA GLN A 261 3.65 -8.97 -16.71
C GLN A 261 4.99 -9.34 -17.37
N GLN A 262 6.00 -8.48 -17.28
CA GLN A 262 7.29 -8.73 -17.91
C GLN A 262 8.02 -9.91 -17.27
N LEU A 263 7.82 -10.17 -15.98
CA LEU A 263 8.29 -11.38 -15.33
C LEU A 263 7.64 -12.63 -15.94
N ALA A 264 6.31 -12.62 -16.08
CA ALA A 264 5.55 -13.74 -16.66
C ALA A 264 5.93 -14.00 -18.13
N VAL A 265 6.08 -12.95 -18.93
CA VAL A 265 6.55 -13.04 -20.33
C VAL A 265 7.98 -13.57 -20.40
N GLY A 266 8.88 -13.05 -19.56
CA GLY A 266 10.28 -13.43 -19.53
C GLY A 266 10.51 -14.90 -19.16
N ILE A 267 9.78 -15.40 -18.16
CA ILE A 267 9.83 -16.82 -17.76
C ILE A 267 9.09 -17.71 -18.76
N GLY A 268 7.91 -17.29 -19.20
CA GLY A 268 7.01 -18.06 -20.06
C GLY A 268 7.61 -18.46 -21.41
N ALA A 269 8.60 -17.72 -21.92
CA ALA A 269 9.46 -18.10 -23.05
C ALA A 269 8.75 -18.58 -24.35
N SER A 270 7.49 -18.20 -24.57
CA SER A 270 6.71 -18.50 -25.78
C SER A 270 6.37 -17.19 -26.49
N GLY A 271 6.69 -17.08 -27.78
CA GLY A 271 6.35 -15.90 -28.58
C GLY A 271 4.84 -15.67 -28.68
N TYR A 272 4.06 -16.75 -28.72
CA TYR A 272 2.61 -16.68 -28.72
C TYR A 272 2.06 -16.20 -27.37
N TRP A 273 2.58 -16.72 -26.25
CA TRP A 273 2.24 -16.24 -24.91
C TRP A 273 2.53 -14.74 -24.76
N LYS A 274 3.73 -14.31 -25.17
CA LYS A 274 4.12 -12.89 -25.16
C LYS A 274 3.14 -12.02 -25.95
N SER A 275 2.70 -12.47 -27.12
CA SER A 275 1.73 -11.76 -27.94
C SER A 275 0.37 -11.63 -27.26
N VAL A 276 -0.15 -12.73 -26.69
CA VAL A 276 -1.43 -12.76 -25.97
C VAL A 276 -1.39 -11.83 -24.75
N GLU A 277 -0.35 -11.92 -23.94
CA GLU A 277 -0.17 -11.08 -22.76
C GLU A 277 -0.09 -9.58 -23.11
N ASN A 278 0.67 -9.23 -24.16
CA ASN A 278 0.82 -7.85 -24.59
C ASN A 278 -0.49 -7.26 -25.16
N ARG A 279 -1.30 -8.07 -25.86
CA ARG A 279 -2.63 -7.62 -26.33
C ARG A 279 -3.57 -7.33 -25.17
N HIS A 280 -3.61 -8.23 -24.17
CA HIS A 280 -4.41 -8.01 -22.96
C HIS A 280 -4.02 -6.70 -22.26
N ALA A 281 -2.72 -6.46 -22.09
CA ALA A 281 -2.22 -5.28 -21.38
C ALA A 281 -2.47 -3.96 -22.11
N LEU A 282 -2.43 -3.95 -23.45
CA LEU A 282 -2.51 -2.72 -24.24
C LEU A 282 -3.95 -2.26 -24.53
N PHE A 283 -4.88 -3.20 -24.68
CA PHE A 283 -6.19 -2.90 -25.24
C PHE A 283 -7.34 -3.15 -24.26
N ASP A 284 -7.06 -3.67 -23.05
CA ASP A 284 -8.07 -4.27 -22.17
C ASP A 284 -9.05 -5.15 -22.97
N GLU A 285 -8.50 -5.77 -24.02
CA GLU A 285 -9.29 -6.51 -24.99
C GLU A 285 -9.76 -7.76 -24.28
N SER A 286 -11.07 -8.03 -24.37
CA SER A 286 -11.70 -9.21 -23.78
C SER A 286 -11.19 -10.49 -24.47
N LEU A 287 -9.97 -10.90 -24.11
CA LEU A 287 -9.41 -12.17 -24.55
C LEU A 287 -10.33 -13.29 -24.07
N THR A 288 -10.62 -14.20 -24.99
CA THR A 288 -11.44 -15.34 -24.65
C THR A 288 -10.63 -16.31 -23.79
N PRO A 289 -11.28 -17.11 -22.91
CA PRO A 289 -10.58 -18.18 -22.19
C PRO A 289 -9.86 -19.15 -23.12
N ARG A 290 -10.31 -19.26 -24.38
CA ARG A 290 -9.67 -20.09 -25.39
C ARG A 290 -8.32 -19.51 -25.82
N ASP A 291 -8.21 -18.19 -25.96
CA ASP A 291 -6.95 -17.51 -26.32
C ASP A 291 -5.88 -17.78 -25.26
N PHE A 292 -6.25 -17.75 -23.97
CA PHE A 292 -5.32 -18.08 -22.88
C PHE A 292 -4.97 -19.57 -22.84
N ALA A 293 -5.96 -20.46 -22.98
CA ALA A 293 -5.73 -21.90 -22.99
C ALA A 293 -4.79 -22.33 -24.13
N ASP A 294 -4.97 -21.75 -25.33
CA ASP A 294 -4.09 -21.97 -26.48
C ASP A 294 -2.68 -21.40 -26.22
N ALA A 295 -2.56 -20.36 -25.39
CA ALA A 295 -1.29 -19.70 -25.05
C ALA A 295 -0.46 -20.44 -23.98
N VAL A 296 -1.10 -21.22 -23.10
CA VAL A 296 -0.40 -22.03 -22.08
C VAL A 296 0.50 -23.10 -22.70
N GLY A 297 0.17 -23.65 -23.87
CA GLY A 297 1.07 -24.54 -24.57
C GLY A 297 0.61 -24.96 -25.97
N GLN A 298 1.59 -25.32 -26.80
CA GLN A 298 1.39 -25.98 -28.10
C GLN A 298 0.85 -27.42 -27.92
N PRO A 299 0.36 -28.11 -28.97
CA PRO A 299 -0.48 -29.30 -28.85
C PRO A 299 0.09 -30.39 -27.94
N GLY A 300 -0.78 -31.06 -27.18
CA GLY A 300 -0.42 -32.13 -26.25
C GLY A 300 -0.82 -31.81 -24.80
N PRO A 301 -0.11 -32.37 -23.79
CA PRO A 301 -0.52 -32.28 -22.38
C PRO A 301 -0.59 -30.83 -21.84
N HIS A 302 0.18 -29.90 -22.40
CA HIS A 302 0.17 -28.49 -21.98
C HIS A 302 -1.08 -27.73 -22.43
N ARG A 303 -1.65 -28.07 -23.59
CA ARG A 303 -2.95 -27.51 -24.03
C ARG A 303 -4.09 -28.01 -23.15
N GLN A 304 -4.06 -29.29 -22.77
CA GLN A 304 -5.06 -29.87 -21.86
C GLN A 304 -5.08 -29.15 -20.51
N LEU A 305 -3.91 -28.76 -19.99
CA LEU A 305 -3.82 -27.95 -18.77
C LEU A 305 -4.55 -26.61 -18.91
N GLY A 306 -4.29 -25.85 -19.98
CA GLY A 306 -5.00 -24.60 -20.25
C GLY A 306 -6.51 -24.80 -20.38
N GLU A 307 -6.96 -25.84 -21.09
CA GLU A 307 -8.38 -26.17 -21.21
C GLU A 307 -9.03 -26.54 -19.87
N MET A 308 -8.30 -27.22 -18.98
CA MET A 308 -8.77 -27.51 -17.62
C MET A 308 -8.93 -26.23 -16.79
N LEU A 309 -7.98 -25.30 -16.87
CA LEU A 309 -8.04 -24.00 -16.18
C LEU A 309 -9.19 -23.14 -16.70
N ALA A 310 -9.34 -23.04 -18.02
CA ALA A 310 -10.44 -22.33 -18.66
C ALA A 310 -11.82 -22.88 -18.25
N LYS A 311 -11.95 -24.20 -18.08
CA LYS A 311 -13.17 -24.85 -17.56
C LYS A 311 -13.40 -24.52 -16.08
N ALA A 312 -12.33 -24.52 -15.28
CA ALA A 312 -12.38 -24.23 -13.84
C ALA A 312 -12.53 -22.73 -13.51
N ARG A 313 -12.49 -21.82 -14.49
CA ARG A 313 -12.55 -20.35 -14.29
C ARG A 313 -13.65 -19.86 -13.35
N ARG A 314 -14.84 -20.47 -13.42
CA ARG A 314 -15.99 -20.07 -12.58
C ARG A 314 -15.77 -20.42 -11.11
N LEU A 315 -15.06 -21.52 -10.84
CA LEU A 315 -14.68 -21.91 -9.49
C LEU A 315 -13.62 -20.94 -8.96
N PHE A 316 -12.56 -20.69 -9.74
CA PHE A 316 -11.52 -19.73 -9.35
C PHE A 316 -12.09 -18.34 -9.03
N ARG A 317 -13.04 -17.82 -9.82
CA ARG A 317 -13.62 -16.49 -9.56
C ARG A 317 -14.38 -16.38 -8.24
N LYS A 318 -15.01 -17.47 -7.78
CA LYS A 318 -15.81 -17.49 -6.55
C LYS A 318 -15.01 -17.91 -5.32
N ALA A 319 -13.88 -18.58 -5.55
CA ALA A 319 -13.03 -19.14 -4.51
C ALA A 319 -12.35 -18.06 -3.67
N SER A 320 -12.21 -18.32 -2.36
CA SER A 320 -11.30 -17.56 -1.50
C SER A 320 -9.86 -17.70 -2.00
N LEU A 321 -8.93 -16.85 -1.54
CA LEU A 321 -7.53 -16.95 -1.97
C LEU A 321 -6.93 -18.33 -1.65
N ASP A 322 -7.25 -18.89 -0.48
CA ASP A 322 -6.77 -20.22 -0.07
C ASP A 322 -7.35 -21.32 -0.96
N ASP A 323 -8.65 -21.26 -1.23
CA ASP A 323 -9.32 -22.20 -2.13
C ASP A 323 -8.75 -22.12 -3.55
N LYS A 324 -8.37 -20.92 -4.03
CA LYS A 324 -7.70 -20.75 -5.34
C LYS A 324 -6.37 -21.49 -5.37
N VAL A 325 -5.58 -21.44 -4.28
CA VAL A 325 -4.30 -22.18 -4.19
C VAL A 325 -4.55 -23.69 -4.27
N ASN A 326 -5.52 -24.21 -3.52
CA ASN A 326 -5.85 -25.64 -3.52
C ASN A 326 -6.42 -26.09 -4.87
N LEU A 327 -7.36 -25.35 -5.45
CA LEU A 327 -7.89 -25.61 -6.80
C LEU A 327 -6.80 -25.63 -7.86
N PHE A 328 -5.83 -24.72 -7.78
CA PHE A 328 -4.70 -24.71 -8.71
C PHE A 328 -3.82 -25.94 -8.52
N ALA A 329 -3.54 -26.35 -7.29
CA ALA A 329 -2.77 -27.57 -7.00
C ALA A 329 -3.47 -28.82 -7.56
N ILE A 330 -4.79 -28.96 -7.38
CA ILE A 330 -5.60 -30.06 -7.94
C ILE A 330 -5.44 -30.12 -9.46
N VAL A 331 -5.52 -28.98 -10.13
CA VAL A 331 -5.37 -28.91 -11.59
C VAL A 331 -3.94 -29.27 -12.03
N LEU A 332 -2.91 -28.80 -11.31
CA LEU A 332 -1.51 -29.10 -11.63
C LEU A 332 -1.14 -30.58 -11.45
N THR A 333 -1.66 -31.23 -10.41
CA THR A 333 -1.36 -32.64 -10.12
C THR A 333 -2.29 -33.61 -10.88
N GLY A 334 -3.38 -33.12 -11.47
CA GLY A 334 -4.43 -33.96 -12.05
C GLY A 334 -5.21 -34.76 -11.00
N SER A 335 -5.09 -34.40 -9.72
CA SER A 335 -5.83 -35.00 -8.61
C SER A 335 -7.32 -34.68 -8.77
N ARG A 336 -8.20 -35.59 -8.34
CA ARG A 336 -9.67 -35.33 -8.27
C ARG A 336 -10.15 -35.02 -6.85
N ASP A 337 -9.24 -35.05 -5.88
CA ASP A 337 -9.54 -35.04 -4.45
C ASP A 337 -8.49 -34.20 -3.72
N GLU A 338 -8.95 -33.18 -3.02
CA GLU A 338 -8.12 -32.25 -2.25
C GLU A 338 -7.38 -32.95 -1.10
N SER A 339 -7.97 -34.01 -0.52
CA SER A 339 -7.36 -34.78 0.56
C SER A 339 -6.07 -35.50 0.14
N LYS A 340 -5.81 -35.59 -1.17
CA LYS A 340 -4.62 -36.21 -1.75
C LYS A 340 -3.51 -35.21 -2.07
N LEU A 341 -3.74 -33.91 -1.89
CA LEU A 341 -2.72 -32.89 -2.12
C LEU A 341 -1.64 -32.99 -1.05
N ARG A 342 -0.38 -33.05 -1.49
CA ARG A 342 0.73 -32.92 -0.56
C ARG A 342 0.93 -31.45 -0.21
N ARG A 343 1.54 -31.20 0.95
CA ARG A 343 1.95 -29.86 1.35
C ARG A 343 2.80 -29.17 0.28
N ASP A 344 3.70 -29.92 -0.36
CA ASP A 344 4.57 -29.41 -1.42
C ASP A 344 3.80 -29.01 -2.70
N ASP A 345 2.69 -29.68 -3.00
CA ASP A 345 1.85 -29.34 -4.16
C ASP A 345 1.13 -28.01 -3.93
N ARG A 346 0.57 -27.82 -2.73
CA ARG A 346 -0.06 -26.56 -2.32
C ARG A 346 0.97 -25.42 -2.29
N ARG A 347 2.13 -25.64 -1.67
CA ARG A 347 3.23 -24.68 -1.57
C ARG A 347 3.71 -24.25 -2.96
N TRP A 348 3.84 -25.20 -3.89
CA TRP A 348 4.21 -24.92 -5.27
C TRP A 348 3.16 -24.08 -6.01
N SER A 349 1.88 -24.40 -5.84
CA SER A 349 0.77 -23.61 -6.39
C SER A 349 0.73 -22.19 -5.84
N GLU A 350 0.93 -22.01 -4.54
CA GLU A 350 0.99 -20.68 -3.92
C GLU A 350 2.14 -19.86 -4.49
N PHE A 351 3.34 -20.45 -4.57
CA PHE A 351 4.50 -19.80 -5.17
C PHE A 351 4.21 -19.32 -6.59
N LEU A 352 3.64 -20.18 -7.43
CA LEU A 352 3.33 -19.84 -8.82
C LEU A 352 2.28 -18.74 -8.94
N LEU A 353 1.22 -18.77 -8.12
CA LEU A 353 0.18 -17.75 -8.14
C LEU A 353 0.69 -16.40 -7.61
N ARG A 354 1.49 -16.39 -6.54
CA ARG A 354 2.17 -15.16 -6.05
C ARG A 354 3.10 -14.61 -7.13
N LEU A 355 3.97 -15.43 -7.72
CA LEU A 355 4.88 -15.03 -8.80
C LEU A 355 4.12 -14.39 -9.99
N ALA A 356 2.93 -14.91 -10.29
CA ALA A 356 2.09 -14.46 -11.41
C ALA A 356 1.15 -13.29 -11.09
N SER A 357 1.00 -12.85 -9.83
CA SER A 357 0.07 -11.78 -9.43
C SER A 357 0.74 -10.66 -8.64
N ASP A 358 1.44 -11.01 -7.56
CA ASP A 358 2.19 -10.10 -6.71
C ASP A 358 3.54 -10.73 -6.31
N PRO A 359 4.53 -10.73 -7.23
CA PRO A 359 5.82 -11.37 -7.00
C PRO A 359 6.58 -10.77 -5.82
N GLY A 360 6.30 -9.52 -5.44
CA GLY A 360 6.98 -8.86 -4.32
C GLY A 360 6.75 -9.55 -2.97
N THR A 361 5.60 -10.22 -2.80
CA THR A 361 5.26 -10.96 -1.58
C THR A 361 6.12 -12.21 -1.37
N LEU A 362 6.79 -12.70 -2.42
CA LEU A 362 7.66 -13.86 -2.30
C LEU A 362 8.91 -13.59 -1.45
N LEU A 363 9.28 -12.33 -1.21
CA LEU A 363 10.42 -12.02 -0.32
C LEU A 363 10.18 -12.38 1.16
N GLU A 364 8.94 -12.67 1.55
CA GLU A 364 8.60 -13.20 2.87
C GLU A 364 8.96 -14.68 3.02
N TRP A 365 9.24 -15.37 1.90
CA TRP A 365 9.60 -16.78 1.89
C TRP A 365 11.09 -17.00 2.17
N PRO A 366 11.47 -18.18 2.70
CA PRO A 366 12.88 -18.53 2.85
C PRO A 366 13.63 -18.46 1.52
N THR A 367 14.76 -17.75 1.48
CA THR A 367 15.58 -17.59 0.26
C THR A 367 15.93 -18.91 -0.46
N PRO A 368 16.30 -20.00 0.24
CA PRO A 368 16.55 -21.29 -0.42
C PRO A 368 15.33 -21.87 -1.12
N GLU A 369 14.14 -21.61 -0.58
CA GLU A 369 12.88 -22.06 -1.14
C GLU A 369 12.54 -21.28 -2.43
N ILE A 370 12.66 -19.95 -2.39
CA ILE A 370 12.49 -19.10 -3.58
C ILE A 370 13.42 -19.57 -4.70
N ALA A 371 14.70 -19.81 -4.40
CA ALA A 371 15.68 -20.26 -5.38
C ALA A 371 15.29 -21.62 -6.03
N SER A 372 14.87 -22.59 -5.21
CA SER A 372 14.42 -23.91 -5.68
C SER A 372 13.17 -23.82 -6.56
N CYS A 373 12.20 -23.02 -6.16
CA CYS A 373 10.96 -22.79 -6.91
C CYS A 373 11.22 -22.04 -8.23
N VAL A 374 12.11 -21.03 -8.23
CA VAL A 374 12.54 -20.32 -9.44
C VAL A 374 13.21 -21.27 -10.43
N ASP A 375 14.11 -22.14 -9.97
CA ASP A 375 14.70 -23.16 -10.84
C ASP A 375 13.65 -24.07 -11.48
N ARG A 376 12.68 -24.51 -10.68
CA ARG A 376 11.60 -25.38 -11.15
C ARG A 376 10.77 -24.68 -12.22
N VAL A 377 10.37 -23.43 -12.03
CA VAL A 377 9.57 -22.69 -13.03
C VAL A 377 10.38 -22.39 -14.28
N LEU A 378 11.69 -22.10 -14.14
CA LEU A 378 12.59 -21.90 -15.26
C LEU A 378 12.77 -23.18 -16.09
N LYS A 379 12.79 -24.36 -15.46
CA LYS A 379 12.80 -25.66 -16.17
C LYS A 379 11.47 -25.97 -16.85
N GLN A 380 10.35 -25.55 -16.27
CA GLN A 380 9.00 -25.84 -16.77
C GLN A 380 8.13 -24.56 -16.88
N PRO A 381 8.39 -23.69 -17.88
CA PRO A 381 7.68 -22.42 -18.06
C PRO A 381 6.17 -22.51 -18.23
N VAL A 382 5.66 -23.69 -18.60
CA VAL A 382 4.22 -23.94 -18.73
C VAL A 382 3.47 -23.62 -17.44
N TYR A 383 4.09 -23.85 -16.28
CA TYR A 383 3.46 -23.56 -15.00
C TYR A 383 3.33 -22.07 -14.72
N MET A 384 4.29 -21.26 -15.19
CA MET A 384 4.15 -19.80 -15.12
C MET A 384 2.98 -19.32 -15.98
N ARG A 385 2.86 -19.84 -17.21
CA ARG A 385 1.76 -19.49 -18.12
C ARG A 385 0.41 -19.93 -17.56
N ALA A 386 0.33 -21.14 -17.00
CA ALA A 386 -0.86 -21.66 -16.33
C ALA A 386 -1.29 -20.80 -15.13
N ALA A 387 -0.36 -20.45 -14.24
CA ALA A 387 -0.66 -19.58 -13.10
C ALA A 387 -1.12 -18.20 -13.56
N ARG A 388 -0.46 -17.66 -14.59
CA ARG A 388 -0.78 -16.36 -15.15
C ARG A 388 -2.14 -16.33 -15.86
N GLU A 389 -2.52 -17.40 -16.57
CA GLU A 389 -3.88 -17.57 -17.10
C GLU A 389 -4.93 -17.46 -15.99
N VAL A 390 -4.73 -18.16 -14.85
CA VAL A 390 -5.67 -18.07 -13.72
C VAL A 390 -5.80 -16.64 -13.21
N VAL A 391 -4.66 -15.96 -13.02
CA VAL A 391 -4.64 -14.57 -12.53
C VAL A 391 -5.44 -13.65 -13.46
N LEU A 392 -5.21 -13.73 -14.77
CA LEU A 392 -5.89 -12.88 -15.75
C LEU A 392 -7.37 -13.24 -15.92
N LEU A 393 -7.74 -14.52 -15.89
CA LEU A 393 -9.13 -14.97 -15.99
C LEU A 393 -9.98 -14.59 -14.77
N VAL A 394 -9.39 -14.57 -13.58
CA VAL A 394 -10.05 -14.08 -12.37
C VAL A 394 -10.16 -12.56 -12.43
N HIS A 395 -9.07 -11.86 -12.73
CA HIS A 395 -9.06 -10.40 -12.79
C HIS A 395 -10.06 -9.83 -13.79
N SER A 396 -10.09 -10.33 -15.04
CA SER A 396 -11.04 -9.91 -16.09
C SER A 396 -12.50 -10.24 -15.79
N GLY A 397 -12.75 -11.08 -14.78
CA GLY A 397 -14.08 -11.57 -14.44
C GLY A 397 -14.73 -10.95 -13.22
N SER A 398 -13.96 -10.18 -12.46
CA SER A 398 -14.38 -9.57 -11.23
C SER A 398 -15.00 -8.21 -11.53
N GLN A 399 -16.10 -7.88 -10.86
CA GLN A 399 -16.59 -6.50 -10.86
C GLN A 399 -15.59 -5.65 -10.06
N ALA A 400 -15.46 -4.37 -10.40
CA ALA A 400 -14.65 -3.43 -9.63
C ALA A 400 -15.08 -3.46 -8.16
N GLY A 401 -14.29 -4.15 -7.33
CA GLY A 401 -14.43 -4.19 -5.88
C GLY A 401 -13.29 -3.45 -5.22
N ASP A 402 -13.45 -3.11 -3.94
CA ASP A 402 -12.50 -2.38 -3.09
C ASP A 402 -11.18 -3.14 -2.78
N ASP A 403 -10.87 -4.19 -3.55
CA ASP A 403 -9.66 -4.98 -3.37
C ASP A 403 -8.43 -4.17 -3.85
N THR A 404 -7.54 -3.83 -2.91
CA THR A 404 -6.32 -3.04 -3.15
C THR A 404 -5.21 -3.82 -3.86
N SER A 405 -5.45 -5.07 -4.26
CA SER A 405 -4.51 -5.90 -5.00
C SER A 405 -4.28 -5.45 -6.45
N PHE A 406 -3.08 -5.75 -6.98
CA PHE A 406 -2.72 -5.47 -8.38
C PHE A 406 -3.64 -6.20 -9.37
N TYR A 407 -4.05 -7.40 -9.00
CA TYR A 407 -4.96 -8.28 -9.72
C TYR A 407 -6.07 -8.72 -8.77
N GLN A 408 -7.30 -8.29 -9.05
CA GLN A 408 -8.46 -8.57 -8.21
C GLN A 408 -8.58 -10.06 -7.87
N GLY A 409 -8.87 -10.35 -6.60
CA GLY A 409 -8.99 -11.71 -6.10
C GLY A 409 -7.66 -12.36 -5.67
N PHE A 410 -6.56 -11.59 -5.69
CA PHE A 410 -5.22 -11.98 -5.24
C PHE A 410 -4.62 -10.98 -4.24
N ALA A 411 -5.39 -10.58 -3.23
CA ALA A 411 -4.88 -9.87 -2.06
C ALA A 411 -4.10 -10.82 -1.14
N TRP A 412 -2.82 -10.97 -1.41
CA TRP A 412 -1.92 -11.70 -0.52
C TRP A 412 -1.66 -10.87 0.74
N GLN A 413 -1.87 -11.49 1.90
CA GLN A 413 -1.51 -10.94 3.21
C GLN A 413 -0.01 -11.06 3.45
#